data_AF-A0AAP3A5V8-F1
#
_entry.id   AF-A0AAP3A5V8-F1
#
_cell.length_a   1.000
_cell.length_b   1.000
_cell.length_c   1.000
_cell.angle_alpha   90.00
_cell.angle_beta   90.00
_cell.angle_gamma   90.00
#
_symmetry.space_group_name_H-M   'P 1'
#
loop_
_entity.id
_entity.type
_entity.pdbx_description
1 polymer ?
#
loop_
_entity_poly.entity_id
_entity_poly.type
_entity_poly.pdbx_seq_one_letter_code
_entity_poly.pdbx_strand_id
1 'polypeptide(L)'
;GSSVCSGIVSDVSNDDIARLMVGRELQNRFNAMKENVSNLAHETVFEVRNVTSRDRKKVRDISFSVCRGEILGFAGLVGSGRTELMNCLFGVDKRAGGEIRLNGKDISPRSPLDAVKKGMAYI
;
A
#
# COMPACT_ATOMS: atom_id res chain seq x y z
N GLY A 1 8.04 -26.32 20.39
CA GLY A 1 8.59 -25.59 19.25
C GLY A 1 9.20 -26.59 18.31
N SER A 2 8.84 -26.57 17.03
CA SER A 2 9.37 -27.49 16.03
C SER A 2 10.59 -26.86 15.37
N SER A 3 11.74 -27.53 15.39
CA SER A 3 12.94 -27.06 14.68
C SER A 3 12.76 -27.29 13.18
N VAL A 4 13.03 -26.26 12.38
CA VAL A 4 12.94 -26.33 10.91
C VAL A 4 14.17 -27.01 10.29
N CYS A 5 15.36 -26.79 10.85
CA CYS A 5 16.63 -27.41 10.44
C CYS A 5 17.67 -27.27 11.57
N SER A 6 18.64 -28.19 11.66
CA SER A 6 19.84 -28.05 12.51
C SER A 6 21.10 -28.40 11.72
N GLY A 7 22.15 -27.59 11.84
CA GLY A 7 23.42 -27.78 11.14
C GLY A 7 24.49 -26.79 11.62
N ILE A 8 25.68 -26.86 11.01
CA ILE A 8 26.80 -25.96 11.32
C ILE A 8 26.58 -24.62 10.61
N VAL A 9 26.69 -23.51 11.34
CA VAL A 9 26.43 -22.16 10.81
C VAL A 9 27.35 -21.78 9.64
N SER A 10 28.58 -22.30 9.60
CA SER A 10 29.53 -22.06 8.50
C SER A 10 29.06 -22.58 7.15
N ASP A 11 28.16 -23.56 7.14
CA ASP A 11 27.78 -24.29 5.95
C ASP A 11 26.43 -23.79 5.38
N VAL A 12 25.88 -22.73 5.97
CA VAL A 12 24.54 -22.23 5.68
C VAL A 12 24.62 -20.75 5.32
N SER A 13 24.18 -20.39 4.11
CA SER A 13 24.05 -18.99 3.70
C SER A 13 22.71 -18.40 4.17
N ASN A 14 22.58 -17.07 4.16
CA ASN A 14 21.31 -16.41 4.47
C ASN A 14 20.16 -16.85 3.54
N ASP A 15 20.47 -17.15 2.28
CA ASP A 15 19.48 -17.64 1.31
C ASP A 15 19.01 -19.06 1.65
N ASP A 16 19.90 -19.90 2.17
CA ASP A 16 19.56 -21.25 2.64
C ASP A 16 18.68 -21.20 3.88
N ILE A 17 18.97 -20.29 4.82
CA ILE A 17 18.11 -20.06 6.00
C ILE A 17 16.71 -19.64 5.55
N ALA A 18 16.61 -18.69 4.62
CA ALA A 18 15.33 -18.22 4.10
C ALA A 18 14.56 -19.34 3.37
N ARG A 19 15.25 -20.17 2.57
CA ARG A 19 14.67 -21.34 1.90
C ARG A 19 14.17 -22.39 2.89
N LEU A 20 14.95 -22.71 3.91
CA LEU A 20 14.59 -23.69 4.93
C LEU A 20 13.36 -23.22 5.73
N MET A 21 13.27 -21.94 6.07
CA MET A 21 12.12 -21.37 6.81
C MET A 21 10.83 -21.28 5.99
N VAL A 22 10.92 -20.96 4.71
CA VAL A 22 9.74 -20.65 3.86
C VAL A 22 9.36 -21.80 2.93
N GLY A 23 10.27 -22.77 2.72
CA GLY A 23 10.06 -24.00 1.95
C GLY A 23 9.98 -23.81 0.43
N ARG A 24 10.31 -22.62 -0.10
CA ARG A 24 10.23 -22.30 -1.55
C ARG A 24 11.31 -21.30 -1.94
N GLU A 25 11.78 -21.39 -3.19
CA GLU A 25 12.67 -20.39 -3.78
C GLU A 25 11.94 -19.05 -3.90
N LEU A 26 12.36 -18.05 -3.11
CA LEU A 26 11.79 -16.70 -3.08
C LEU A 26 11.64 -16.11 -4.50
N GLN A 27 12.64 -16.34 -5.36
CA GLN A 27 12.69 -15.87 -6.75
C GLN A 27 11.46 -16.27 -7.58
N ASN A 28 10.97 -17.51 -7.42
CA ASN A 28 9.87 -18.05 -8.23
C ASN A 28 8.53 -17.38 -7.90
N ARG A 29 8.34 -16.92 -6.65
CA ARG A 29 7.14 -16.16 -6.25
C ARG A 29 7.12 -14.76 -6.85
N PHE A 30 8.26 -14.08 -6.89
CA PHE A 30 8.36 -12.74 -7.46
C PHE A 30 8.16 -12.76 -8.98
N ASN A 31 8.72 -13.76 -9.68
CA ASN A 31 8.58 -13.88 -11.13
C ASN A 31 7.15 -14.23 -11.56
N ALA A 32 6.51 -15.21 -10.90
CA ALA A 32 5.11 -15.54 -11.18
C ALA A 32 4.16 -14.36 -10.91
N MET A 33 4.45 -13.53 -9.90
CA MET A 33 3.68 -12.32 -9.63
C MET A 33 3.88 -11.27 -10.74
N LYS A 34 5.12 -11.11 -11.22
CA LYS A 34 5.46 -10.15 -12.28
C LYS A 34 4.79 -10.47 -13.62
N GLU A 35 4.73 -11.75 -14.00
CA GLU A 35 4.08 -12.19 -15.24
C GLU A 35 2.54 -12.06 -15.20
N ASN A 36 1.94 -12.21 -14.01
CA ASN A 36 0.51 -11.97 -13.86
C ASN A 36 0.16 -10.48 -13.94
N VAL A 37 1.00 -9.58 -13.37
CA VAL A 37 0.76 -8.13 -13.40
C VAL A 37 0.77 -7.55 -14.81
N SER A 38 1.60 -8.06 -15.73
CA SER A 38 1.65 -7.56 -17.12
C SER A 38 0.41 -7.89 -17.96
N ASN A 39 -0.41 -8.87 -17.56
CA ASN A 39 -1.56 -9.34 -18.34
C ASN A 39 -2.92 -8.91 -17.78
N LEU A 40 -2.97 -8.24 -16.62
CA LEU A 40 -4.23 -7.67 -16.15
C LEU A 40 -4.53 -6.39 -16.94
N ALA A 41 -5.72 -6.31 -17.53
CA ALA A 41 -6.31 -5.01 -17.83
C ALA A 41 -6.29 -4.18 -16.53
N HIS A 42 -5.53 -3.09 -16.52
CA HIS A 42 -5.25 -2.29 -15.32
C HIS A 42 -6.50 -1.46 -14.93
N GLU A 43 -7.54 -2.14 -14.47
CA GLU A 43 -8.75 -1.50 -13.94
C GLU A 43 -8.34 -0.66 -12.72
N THR A 44 -8.41 0.66 -12.85
CA THR A 44 -8.19 1.57 -11.73
C THR A 44 -9.32 1.40 -10.72
N VAL A 45 -8.99 0.91 -9.53
CA VAL A 45 -9.95 0.68 -8.45
C VAL A 45 -9.93 1.78 -7.41
N PHE A 46 -8.82 2.49 -7.26
CA PHE A 46 -8.72 3.63 -6.34
C PHE A 46 -8.07 4.81 -7.05
N GLU A 47 -8.66 5.98 -6.90
CA GLU A 47 -8.20 7.18 -7.57
C GLU A 47 -8.28 8.39 -6.63
N VAL A 48 -7.20 9.13 -6.58
CA VAL A 48 -7.04 10.36 -5.79
C VAL A 48 -6.67 11.47 -6.76
N ARG A 49 -7.43 12.57 -6.74
CA ARG A 49 -7.20 13.73 -7.61
C ARG A 49 -7.09 15.00 -6.78
N ASN A 50 -5.96 15.69 -6.91
CA ASN A 50 -5.68 17.01 -6.35
C ASN A 50 -6.00 17.13 -4.85
N VAL A 51 -5.81 16.05 -4.09
CA VAL A 51 -6.10 16.04 -2.65
C VAL A 51 -5.16 16.98 -1.93
N THR A 52 -5.75 17.88 -1.16
CA THR A 52 -5.05 18.92 -0.41
C THR A 52 -5.63 18.98 1.00
N SER A 53 -4.79 18.90 2.03
CA SER A 53 -5.22 19.06 3.42
C SER A 53 -5.58 20.52 3.73
N ARG A 54 -6.37 20.74 4.79
CA ARG A 54 -6.70 22.09 5.28
C ARG A 54 -5.44 22.89 5.61
N ASP A 55 -4.48 22.26 6.28
CA ASP A 55 -3.12 22.78 6.37
C ASP A 55 -2.35 22.41 5.11
N ARG A 56 -2.24 23.35 4.17
CA ARG A 56 -1.60 23.13 2.87
C ARG A 56 -0.10 22.83 2.96
N LYS A 57 0.54 22.99 4.12
CA LYS A 57 1.96 22.64 4.31
C LYS A 57 2.17 21.13 4.43
N LYS A 58 1.14 20.38 4.82
CA LYS A 58 1.22 18.93 5.05
C LYS A 58 0.98 18.11 3.79
N VAL A 59 -0.14 18.35 3.12
CA VAL A 59 -0.55 17.64 1.90
C VAL A 59 -1.06 18.66 0.90
N ARG A 60 -0.46 18.68 -0.29
CA ARG A 60 -0.80 19.64 -1.34
C ARG A 60 -0.82 18.98 -2.71
N ASP A 61 -1.97 19.06 -3.35
CA ASP A 61 -2.16 18.70 -4.76
C ASP A 61 -1.69 17.27 -5.11
N ILE A 62 -2.00 16.30 -4.24
CA ILE A 62 -1.60 14.92 -4.44
C ILE A 62 -2.60 14.21 -5.35
N SER A 63 -2.08 13.59 -6.41
CA SER A 63 -2.86 12.76 -7.34
C SER A 63 -2.15 11.45 -7.61
N PHE A 64 -2.89 10.34 -7.53
CA PHE A 64 -2.41 9.01 -7.88
C PHE A 64 -3.59 8.06 -8.11
N SER A 65 -3.33 6.95 -8.78
CA SER A 65 -4.28 5.86 -8.98
C SER A 65 -3.66 4.54 -8.54
N VAL A 66 -4.52 3.58 -8.21
CA VAL A 66 -4.13 2.21 -7.88
C VAL A 66 -5.01 1.25 -8.67
N CYS A 67 -4.38 0.34 -9.38
CA CYS A 67 -5.04 -0.68 -10.17
C CYS A 67 -5.44 -1.89 -9.32
N ARG A 68 -6.39 -2.68 -9.82
CA ARG A 68 -6.80 -3.92 -9.17
C ARG A 68 -5.60 -4.85 -8.97
N GLY A 69 -5.31 -5.21 -7.72
CA GLY A 69 -4.19 -6.09 -7.36
C GLY A 69 -2.83 -5.40 -7.25
N GLU A 70 -2.76 -4.10 -7.49
CA GLU A 70 -1.53 -3.32 -7.32
C GLU A 70 -1.26 -2.99 -5.85
N ILE A 71 0.02 -2.97 -5.46
CA ILE A 71 0.48 -2.47 -4.16
C ILE A 71 1.27 -1.18 -4.42
N LEU A 72 0.72 -0.04 -4.00
CA LEU A 72 1.37 1.26 -4.08
C LEU A 72 2.10 1.60 -2.78
N GLY A 73 3.40 1.86 -2.86
CA GLY A 73 4.22 2.28 -1.73
C GLY A 73 4.53 3.79 -1.74
N PHE A 74 4.47 4.43 -0.56
CA PHE A 74 4.87 5.83 -0.38
C PHE A 74 6.17 5.94 0.43
N ALA A 75 7.19 6.55 -0.15
CA ALA A 75 8.48 6.80 0.48
C ALA A 75 8.78 8.30 0.57
N GLY A 76 9.61 8.69 1.55
CA GLY A 76 9.99 10.09 1.76
C GLY A 76 10.69 10.29 3.10
N LEU A 77 11.33 11.46 3.25
CA LEU A 77 11.98 11.86 4.49
C LEU A 77 10.99 11.96 5.67
N VAL A 78 11.52 12.06 6.89
CA VAL A 78 10.69 12.37 8.06
C VAL A 78 10.06 13.75 7.84
N GLY A 79 8.75 13.84 8.08
CA GLY A 79 7.98 15.08 7.85
C GLY A 79 7.55 15.32 6.39
N SER A 80 7.74 14.35 5.48
CA SER A 80 7.34 14.50 4.08
C SER A 80 5.82 14.43 3.82
N GLY A 81 4.99 14.29 4.85
CA GLY A 81 3.54 14.23 4.71
C GLY A 81 2.94 12.83 4.48
N ARG A 82 3.69 11.74 4.70
CA ARG A 82 3.21 10.35 4.46
C ARG A 82 2.01 10.00 5.35
N THR A 83 2.15 10.19 6.66
CA THR A 83 1.09 9.90 7.63
C THR A 83 -0.07 10.88 7.46
N GLU A 84 0.25 12.14 7.19
CA GLU A 84 -0.71 13.22 6.98
C GLU A 84 -1.57 12.98 5.73
N LEU A 85 -0.98 12.43 4.66
CA LEU A 85 -1.71 12.01 3.47
C LEU A 85 -2.70 10.89 3.81
N MET A 86 -2.26 9.85 4.51
CA MET A 86 -3.14 8.75 4.91
C MET A 86 -4.28 9.23 5.81
N ASN A 87 -3.98 10.07 6.81
CA ASN A 87 -4.96 10.71 7.67
C ASN A 87 -5.99 11.53 6.88
N CYS A 88 -5.55 12.27 5.86
CA CYS A 88 -6.42 13.07 5.00
C CYS A 88 -7.35 12.18 4.15
N LEU A 89 -6.81 11.11 3.57
CA LEU A 89 -7.58 10.15 2.76
C LEU A 89 -8.60 9.37 3.60
N PHE A 90 -8.28 9.10 4.87
CA PHE A 90 -9.15 8.37 5.80
C PHE A 90 -10.15 9.26 6.57
N GLY A 91 -10.12 10.58 6.35
CA GLY A 91 -11.00 11.54 7.02
C GLY A 91 -10.66 11.81 8.48
N VAL A 92 -9.44 11.50 8.93
CA VAL A 92 -8.90 11.96 10.23
C VAL A 92 -8.61 13.45 10.16
N ASP A 93 -7.86 13.86 9.14
CA ASP A 93 -7.55 15.25 8.86
C ASP A 93 -8.53 15.82 7.83
N LYS A 94 -8.99 17.06 8.05
CA LYS A 94 -9.89 17.73 7.11
C LYS A 94 -9.14 18.10 5.82
N ARG A 95 -9.71 17.73 4.68
CA ARG A 95 -9.28 18.17 3.34
C ARG A 95 -9.86 19.54 2.97
N ALA A 96 -9.08 20.33 2.25
CA ALA A 96 -9.50 21.59 1.64
C ALA A 96 -10.13 21.37 0.24
N GLY A 97 -9.84 20.24 -0.41
CA GLY A 97 -10.33 19.95 -1.74
C GLY A 97 -9.81 18.61 -2.27
N GLY A 98 -10.08 18.37 -3.55
CA GLY A 98 -9.76 17.13 -4.25
C GLY A 98 -10.85 16.06 -4.14
N GLU A 99 -10.69 15.01 -4.94
CA GLU A 99 -11.63 13.90 -5.09
C GLU A 99 -10.96 12.57 -4.73
N ILE A 100 -11.73 11.68 -4.12
CA ILE A 100 -11.29 10.32 -3.77
C ILE A 100 -12.36 9.37 -4.29
N ARG A 101 -11.97 8.49 -5.21
CA ARG A 101 -12.88 7.53 -5.83
C ARG A 101 -12.44 6.10 -5.53
N LEU A 102 -13.41 5.24 -5.24
CA LEU A 102 -13.23 3.80 -5.08
C LEU A 102 -14.20 3.08 -6.02
N ASN A 103 -13.68 2.21 -6.89
CA ASN A 103 -14.43 1.53 -7.95
C ASN A 103 -15.27 2.51 -8.79
N GLY A 104 -14.67 3.63 -9.17
CA GLY A 104 -15.31 4.70 -9.97
C GLY A 104 -16.32 5.58 -9.22
N LYS A 105 -16.61 5.31 -7.93
CA LYS A 105 -17.56 6.09 -7.12
C LYS A 105 -16.81 7.06 -6.21
N ASP A 106 -17.24 8.31 -6.17
CA ASP A 106 -16.74 9.26 -5.17
C ASP A 106 -17.15 8.80 -3.77
N ILE A 107 -16.15 8.60 -2.91
CA ILE A 107 -16.35 8.16 -1.53
C ILE A 107 -16.15 9.27 -0.52
N SER A 108 -15.35 10.30 -0.82
CA SER A 108 -15.17 11.50 0.01
C SER A 108 -15.42 11.33 1.53
N PRO A 109 -14.63 10.50 2.25
CA PRO A 109 -14.90 10.19 3.65
C PRO A 109 -14.74 11.41 4.56
N ARG A 110 -15.58 11.49 5.60
CA ARG A 110 -15.59 12.59 6.58
C ARG A 110 -15.08 12.20 7.96
N SER A 111 -14.89 10.91 8.20
CA SER A 111 -14.33 10.34 9.42
C SER A 111 -13.77 8.93 9.15
N PRO A 112 -12.91 8.39 10.03
CA PRO A 112 -12.39 7.04 9.88
C PRO A 112 -13.48 5.97 9.78
N LEU A 113 -14.53 6.10 10.59
CA LEU A 113 -15.66 5.16 10.57
C LEU A 113 -16.42 5.24 9.24
N ASP A 114 -16.54 6.42 8.65
CA ASP A 114 -17.16 6.62 7.33
C ASP A 114 -16.29 6.01 6.21
N ALA A 115 -14.96 6.15 6.29
CA ALA A 115 -14.04 5.48 5.37
C ALA A 115 -14.17 3.94 5.43
N VAL A 116 -14.29 3.37 6.64
CA VAL A 116 -14.51 1.93 6.82
C VAL A 116 -15.83 1.48 6.20
N LYS A 117 -16.92 2.22 6.43
CA LYS A 117 -18.23 1.93 5.81
C LYS A 117 -18.19 1.99 4.28
N LYS A 118 -17.24 2.72 3.72
CA LYS A 118 -17.03 2.87 2.27
C LYS A 118 -15.99 1.88 1.70
N GLY A 119 -15.53 0.92 2.51
CA GLY A 119 -14.69 -0.18 2.06
C GLY A 119 -13.18 0.06 2.17
N MET A 120 -12.76 1.05 2.96
CA MET A 120 -11.34 1.29 3.26
C MET A 120 -10.95 0.71 4.63
N ALA A 121 -9.69 0.35 4.81
CA ALA A 121 -9.13 -0.03 6.11
C ALA A 121 -7.80 0.71 6.34
N TYR A 122 -7.53 1.10 7.59
CA TYR A 122 -6.28 1.73 8.00
C TYR A 122 -5.79 1.07 9.28
N ILE A 123 -4.51 0.74 9.33
CA ILE A 123 -3.84 -0.06 10.37
C ILE A 123 -2.62 0.73 10.85
#